data_AF-A0A0S8CLA1-F1
#
_entry.id   AF-A0A0S8CLA1-F1
#
_cell.length_a   1.000
_cell.length_b   1.000
_cell.length_c   1.000
_cell.angle_alpha   90.00
_cell.angle_beta   90.00
_cell.angle_gamma   90.00
#
_symmetry.space_group_name_H-M   'P 1'
#
loop_
_entity.id
_entity.type
_entity.pdbx_description
1 polymer ?
#
loop_
_entity_poly.entity_id
_entity_poly.type
_entity_poly.pdbx_seq_one_letter_code
_entity_poly.pdbx_strand_id
1 'polypeptide(L)'
;MDFKKHIVRAWELTLQFIVSLVLMTLVMSAVAVVTLGILAPVMMAGYMQSILLMVREGREPRIQDLFSEMRLFFPLLGFGLVTFIAVVIGFMLLVIPGFLLIMAISFSCLYVLPLMTDKKLGLVEAIKESYSMAVRDNIPEHIVVAILFLAISGIGSSFLIGFLFTQPLATVFLLSVYDERTSSPGLTVG
;
A
#
# COMPACT_ATOMS: atom_id res chain seq x y z
N MET A 1 -10.28 7.65 15.34
CA MET A 1 -8.84 7.41 15.07
C MET A 1 -8.06 8.70 15.23
N ASP A 2 -6.88 8.69 15.86
CA ASP A 2 -6.03 9.89 15.99
C ASP A 2 -5.07 10.00 14.78
N PHE A 3 -5.53 10.66 13.72
CA PHE A 3 -4.75 10.85 12.50
C PHE A 3 -3.45 11.62 12.73
N LYS A 4 -3.43 12.58 13.66
CA LYS A 4 -2.23 13.35 13.98
C LYS A 4 -1.16 12.43 14.54
N LYS A 5 -1.53 11.53 15.46
CA LYS A 5 -0.62 10.52 16.01
C LYS A 5 -0.02 9.64 14.90
N HIS A 6 -0.83 9.15 13.95
CA HIS A 6 -0.30 8.33 12.85
C HIS A 6 0.63 9.09 11.91
N ILE A 7 0.32 10.35 11.60
CA ILE A 7 1.17 11.20 10.75
C ILE A 7 2.50 11.48 11.44
N VAL A 8 2.48 11.86 12.73
CA VAL A 8 3.70 12.12 13.51
C VAL A 8 4.54 10.86 13.63
N ARG A 9 3.94 9.72 13.96
CA ARG A 9 4.65 8.43 14.03
C ARG A 9 5.24 8.05 12.67
N ALA A 10 4.49 8.24 11.58
CA ALA A 10 4.98 7.96 10.24
C ALA A 10 6.17 8.86 9.88
N TRP A 11 6.11 10.13 10.23
CA TRP A 11 7.19 11.09 10.04
C TRP A 11 8.44 10.70 10.83
N GLU A 12 8.30 10.40 12.12
CA GLU A 12 9.41 9.99 12.99
C GLU A 12 10.10 8.72 12.49
N LEU A 13 9.34 7.67 12.19
CA LEU A 13 9.89 6.41 11.65
C LEU A 13 10.54 6.61 10.29
N THR A 14 9.94 7.44 9.43
CA THR A 14 10.50 7.75 8.11
C THR A 14 11.84 8.47 8.24
N LEU A 15 11.95 9.44 9.15
CA LEU A 15 13.22 10.15 9.40
C LEU A 15 14.26 9.24 10.06
N GLN A 16 13.85 8.39 11.00
CA GLN A 16 14.75 7.47 11.70
C GLN A 16 15.41 6.49 10.74
N PHE A 17 14.65 5.95 9.77
CA PHE A 17 15.13 4.96 8.80
C PHE A 17 15.22 5.51 7.37
N ILE A 18 15.42 6.82 7.22
CA ILE A 18 15.32 7.51 5.94
C ILE A 18 16.24 6.92 4.87
N VAL A 19 17.47 6.59 5.23
CA VAL A 19 18.46 6.03 4.29
C VAL A 19 17.96 4.71 3.73
N SER A 20 17.54 3.79 4.60
CA SER A 20 17.10 2.46 4.22
C SER A 20 15.79 2.50 3.42
N LEU A 21 14.85 3.37 3.80
CA LEU A 21 13.59 3.59 3.09
C LEU A 21 13.81 4.19 1.69
N VAL A 22 14.67 5.20 1.57
CA VAL A 22 15.00 5.82 0.27
C VAL A 22 15.70 4.81 -0.63
N LEU A 23 16.67 4.05 -0.10
CA LEU A 23 17.37 3.00 -0.86
C LEU A 23 16.42 1.89 -1.33
N MET A 24 15.53 1.41 -0.46
CA MET A 24 14.52 0.43 -0.85
C MET A 24 13.59 0.97 -1.94
N THR A 25 13.11 2.21 -1.79
CA THR A 25 12.23 2.84 -2.77
C THR A 25 12.95 3.04 -4.11
N LEU A 26 14.22 3.44 -4.07
CA LEU A 26 15.07 3.57 -5.25
C LEU A 26 15.27 2.22 -5.96
N VAL A 27 15.67 1.18 -5.24
CA VAL A 27 15.85 -0.17 -5.80
C VAL A 27 14.54 -0.71 -6.37
N MET A 28 13.42 -0.56 -5.65
CA MET A 28 12.10 -0.94 -6.12
C MET A 28 11.74 -0.23 -7.43
N SER A 29 11.97 1.08 -7.51
CA SER A 29 11.69 1.85 -8.72
C SER A 29 12.60 1.45 -9.89
N ALA A 30 13.89 1.23 -9.66
CA ALA A 30 14.84 0.80 -10.68
C ALA A 30 14.49 -0.58 -11.24
N VAL A 31 14.16 -1.54 -10.36
CA VAL A 31 13.76 -2.89 -10.77
C VAL A 31 12.41 -2.85 -11.49
N ALA A 32 11.46 -2.02 -11.05
CA ALA A 32 10.21 -1.81 -11.76
C ALA A 32 10.47 -1.29 -13.18
N VAL A 33 11.35 -0.30 -13.38
CA VAL A 33 11.70 0.20 -14.72
C VAL A 33 12.36 -0.88 -15.58
N VAL A 34 13.36 -1.59 -15.05
CA VAL A 34 14.09 -2.64 -15.77
C VAL A 34 13.17 -3.80 -16.19
N THR A 35 12.17 -4.13 -15.35
CA THR A 35 11.21 -5.20 -15.61
C THR A 35 9.92 -4.72 -16.27
N LEU A 36 9.87 -3.47 -16.73
CA LEU A 36 8.67 -2.86 -17.33
C LEU A 36 7.42 -2.94 -16.43
N GLY A 37 7.63 -2.90 -15.12
CA GLY A 37 6.59 -2.93 -14.09
C GLY A 37 6.14 -4.34 -13.70
N ILE A 38 6.64 -5.40 -14.33
CA ILE A 38 6.18 -6.78 -14.08
C ILE A 38 6.42 -7.20 -12.63
N LEU A 39 7.57 -6.83 -12.04
CA LEU A 39 7.86 -7.14 -10.64
C LEU A 39 7.29 -6.12 -9.64
N ALA A 40 6.75 -4.99 -10.10
CA ALA A 40 6.34 -3.92 -9.20
C ALA A 40 5.28 -4.35 -8.17
N PRO A 41 4.22 -5.12 -8.52
CA PRO A 41 3.20 -5.52 -7.54
C PRO A 41 3.76 -6.40 -6.41
N VAL A 42 4.60 -7.38 -6.75
CA VAL A 42 5.17 -8.30 -5.77
C VAL A 42 6.25 -7.63 -4.91
N MET A 43 7.00 -6.70 -5.49
CA MET A 43 7.95 -5.90 -4.73
C MET A 43 7.26 -4.92 -3.79
N MET A 44 6.11 -4.36 -4.17
CA MET A 44 5.30 -3.55 -3.27
C MET A 44 4.81 -4.37 -2.07
N ALA A 45 4.45 -5.65 -2.27
CA ALA A 45 4.10 -6.54 -1.16
C ALA A 45 5.27 -6.71 -0.19
N GLY A 46 6.48 -7.04 -0.70
CA GLY A 46 7.69 -7.14 0.13
C GLY A 46 8.06 -5.83 0.82
N TYR A 47 7.91 -4.70 0.12
CA TYR A 47 8.12 -3.34 0.65
C TYR A 47 7.18 -3.04 1.81
N MET A 48 5.88 -3.28 1.64
CA MET A 48 4.89 -3.08 2.70
C MET A 48 5.13 -4.00 3.89
N GLN A 49 5.51 -5.26 3.66
CA GLN A 49 5.85 -6.19 4.74
C GLN A 49 7.07 -5.71 5.55
N SER A 50 8.10 -5.22 4.86
CA SER A 50 9.28 -4.66 5.51
C SER A 50 8.94 -3.44 6.37
N ILE A 51 8.10 -2.54 5.87
CA ILE A 51 7.68 -1.34 6.60
C ILE A 51 6.75 -1.71 7.75
N LEU A 52 5.89 -2.72 7.60
CA LEU A 52 5.01 -3.17 8.68
C LEU A 52 5.83 -3.70 9.86
N LEU A 53 6.88 -4.48 9.57
CA LEU A 53 7.80 -4.99 10.60
C LEU A 53 8.61 -3.86 11.24
N MET A 54 8.96 -2.82 10.49
CA MET A 54 9.52 -1.59 11.07
C MET A 54 8.52 -0.89 12.00
N VAL A 55 7.26 -0.75 11.59
CA VAL A 55 6.21 -0.09 12.38
C VAL A 55 5.96 -0.84 13.70
N ARG A 56 5.89 -2.17 13.65
CA ARG A 56 5.57 -3.03 14.81
C ARG A 56 6.76 -3.31 15.71
N GLU A 57 7.90 -3.64 15.13
CA GLU A 57 9.06 -4.22 15.84
C GLU A 57 10.26 -3.27 15.86
N GLY A 58 10.20 -2.13 15.17
CA GLY A 58 11.35 -1.23 15.01
C GLY A 58 12.48 -1.82 14.17
N ARG A 59 12.21 -2.90 13.41
CA ARG A 59 13.22 -3.52 12.55
C ARG A 59 13.55 -2.60 11.39
N GLU A 60 14.84 -2.34 11.19
CA GLU A 60 15.31 -1.59 10.04
C GLU A 60 14.89 -2.27 8.72
N PRO A 61 14.25 -1.53 7.79
CA PRO A 61 13.90 -2.04 6.46
C PRO A 61 15.13 -2.41 5.64
N ARG A 62 15.10 -3.54 4.92
CA ARG A 62 16.23 -3.99 4.10
C ARG A 62 15.84 -4.19 2.65
N ILE A 63 16.76 -3.88 1.73
CA ILE A 63 16.57 -4.07 0.28
C ILE A 63 16.16 -5.51 -0.07
N GLN A 64 16.69 -6.49 0.66
CA GLN A 64 16.35 -7.90 0.47
C GLN A 64 14.87 -8.20 0.72
N ASP A 65 14.22 -7.44 1.60
CA ASP A 65 12.81 -7.63 1.96
C ASP A 65 11.87 -7.33 0.78
N LEU A 66 12.32 -6.54 -0.21
CA LEU A 66 11.58 -6.32 -1.47
C LEU A 66 11.27 -7.64 -2.21
N PHE A 67 12.11 -8.66 -2.01
CA PHE A 67 11.98 -9.96 -2.66
C PHE A 67 11.48 -11.06 -1.72
N SER A 68 11.07 -10.71 -0.49
CA SER A 68 10.61 -11.68 0.51
C SER A 68 9.28 -12.34 0.17
N GLU A 69 8.43 -11.66 -0.60
CA GLU A 69 7.05 -12.09 -0.89
C GLU A 69 6.86 -12.61 -2.33
N MET A 70 7.90 -13.16 -2.94
CA MET A 70 7.86 -13.69 -4.32
C MET A 70 6.80 -14.77 -4.56
N ARG A 71 6.32 -15.45 -3.50
CA ARG A 71 5.17 -16.36 -3.58
C ARG A 71 3.90 -15.68 -4.11
N LEU A 72 3.76 -14.37 -3.90
CA LEU A 72 2.61 -13.58 -4.32
C LEU A 72 2.73 -13.07 -5.76
N PHE A 73 3.80 -13.41 -6.49
CA PHE A 73 4.05 -12.94 -7.85
C PHE A 73 2.88 -13.23 -8.79
N PHE A 74 2.48 -14.50 -8.97
CA PHE A 74 1.40 -14.85 -9.89
C PHE A 74 0.02 -14.28 -9.46
N PRO A 75 -0.38 -14.37 -8.17
CA PRO A 75 -1.62 -13.72 -7.72
C PRO A 75 -1.66 -12.22 -8.01
N LEU A 76 -0.60 -11.48 -7.67
CA LEU A 76 -0.56 -10.03 -7.83
C LEU A 76 -0.38 -9.60 -9.28
N LEU A 77 0.32 -10.38 -10.10
CA LEU A 77 0.41 -10.17 -11.55
C LEU A 77 -0.96 -10.37 -12.21
N GLY A 78 -1.67 -11.45 -11.86
CA GLY A 78 -3.02 -11.72 -12.36
C GLY A 78 -4.00 -10.61 -11.97
N PHE A 79 -3.95 -10.18 -10.69
CA PHE A 79 -4.73 -9.03 -10.22
C PHE A 79 -4.41 -7.76 -11.01
N GLY A 80 -3.11 -7.43 -11.13
CA GLY A 80 -2.64 -6.25 -11.84
C GLY A 80 -3.07 -6.24 -13.31
N LEU A 81 -3.03 -7.39 -14.00
CA LEU A 81 -3.46 -7.52 -15.38
C LEU A 81 -4.98 -7.31 -15.52
N VAL A 82 -5.78 -7.92 -14.65
CA VAL A 82 -7.24 -7.73 -14.64
C VAL A 82 -7.59 -6.27 -14.37
N THR A 83 -6.96 -5.65 -13.37
CA THR A 83 -7.13 -4.23 -13.05
C THR A 83 -6.72 -3.35 -14.22
N PHE A 84 -5.59 -3.62 -14.86
CA PHE A 84 -5.11 -2.85 -16.01
C PHE A 84 -6.10 -2.91 -17.17
N ILE A 85 -6.58 -4.10 -17.53
CA ILE A 85 -7.60 -4.28 -18.58
C ILE A 85 -8.89 -3.54 -18.23
N ALA A 86 -9.37 -3.68 -16.98
CA ALA A 86 -10.59 -3.00 -16.52
C ALA A 86 -10.46 -1.48 -16.60
N VAL A 87 -9.31 -0.93 -16.21
CA VAL A 87 -9.02 0.51 -16.29
C VAL A 87 -8.96 0.98 -17.74
N VAL A 88 -8.27 0.25 -18.63
CA VAL A 88 -8.21 0.57 -20.07
C VAL A 88 -9.61 0.57 -20.69
N ILE A 89 -10.42 -0.46 -20.43
CA ILE A 89 -11.81 -0.52 -20.90
C ILE A 89 -12.62 0.65 -20.33
N GLY A 90 -12.44 0.96 -19.04
CA GLY A 90 -13.08 2.10 -18.40
C GLY A 90 -12.81 3.41 -19.14
N PHE A 91 -11.54 3.70 -19.42
CA PHE A 91 -11.13 4.89 -20.17
C PHE A 91 -11.55 4.87 -21.64
N MET A 92 -11.62 3.70 -22.27
CA MET A 92 -12.12 3.54 -23.64
C MET A 92 -13.62 3.83 -23.74
N LEU A 93 -14.41 3.42 -22.74
CA LEU A 93 -15.85 3.63 -22.73
C LEU A 93 -16.23 5.09 -22.48
N LEU A 94 -15.54 5.79 -21.58
CA LEU A 94 -15.59 7.24 -21.30
C LEU A 94 -14.51 7.57 -20.24
N VAL A 95 -13.95 8.77 -20.25
CA VAL A 95 -12.90 9.17 -19.27
C VAL A 95 -13.40 9.06 -17.82
N ILE A 96 -14.67 9.38 -17.55
CA ILE A 96 -15.27 9.37 -16.20
C ILE A 96 -15.32 7.95 -15.58
N PRO A 97 -15.87 6.92 -16.25
CA PRO A 97 -15.79 5.53 -15.79
C PRO A 97 -14.38 5.05 -15.43
N GLY A 98 -13.36 5.42 -16.21
CA GLY A 98 -11.97 5.08 -15.92
C GLY A 98 -11.50 5.62 -14.56
N PHE A 99 -11.74 6.90 -14.29
CA PHE A 99 -11.41 7.51 -13.00
C PHE A 99 -12.21 6.91 -11.84
N LEU A 100 -13.50 6.64 -12.02
CA LEU A 100 -14.33 6.01 -11.00
C LEU A 100 -13.81 4.62 -10.63
N LEU A 101 -13.38 3.82 -11.61
CA LEU A 101 -12.79 2.50 -11.36
C LEU A 101 -11.48 2.60 -10.57
N ILE A 102 -10.58 3.51 -10.95
CA ILE A 102 -9.32 3.72 -10.20
C ILE A 102 -9.62 4.11 -8.76
N MET A 103 -10.54 5.05 -8.55
CA MET A 103 -10.91 5.51 -7.21
C MET A 103 -11.54 4.38 -6.40
N ALA A 104 -12.46 3.61 -6.99
CA ALA A 104 -13.10 2.48 -6.34
C ALA A 104 -12.08 1.40 -5.94
N ILE A 105 -11.15 1.04 -6.83
CA ILE A 105 -10.10 0.06 -6.56
C ILE A 105 -9.15 0.58 -5.48
N SER A 106 -8.69 1.83 -5.58
CA SER A 106 -7.79 2.44 -4.59
C SER A 106 -8.41 2.50 -3.20
N PHE A 107 -9.70 2.83 -3.13
CA PHE A 107 -10.46 2.88 -1.88
C PHE A 107 -10.69 1.50 -1.28
N SER A 108 -11.10 0.52 -2.10
CA SER A 108 -11.46 -0.82 -1.61
C SER A 108 -10.27 -1.73 -1.38
N CYS A 109 -9.19 -1.58 -2.16
CA CYS A 109 -8.02 -2.45 -2.12
C CYS A 109 -6.84 -1.86 -1.33
N LEU A 110 -7.07 -0.79 -0.56
CA LEU A 110 -6.03 -0.07 0.17
C LEU A 110 -5.21 -0.98 1.12
N TYR A 111 -5.84 -2.01 1.70
CA TYR A 111 -5.23 -2.93 2.66
C TYR A 111 -4.93 -4.32 2.10
N VAL A 112 -5.14 -4.57 0.80
CA VAL A 112 -4.98 -5.92 0.20
C VAL A 112 -3.56 -6.44 0.41
N LEU A 113 -2.54 -5.64 0.08
CA LEU A 113 -1.15 -6.05 0.21
C LEU A 113 -0.74 -6.37 1.65
N PRO A 114 -0.95 -5.49 2.67
CA PRO A 114 -0.60 -5.84 4.03
C PRO A 114 -1.41 -7.03 4.56
N LEU A 115 -2.67 -7.22 4.14
CA LEU A 115 -3.46 -8.41 4.50
C LEU A 115 -2.86 -9.71 3.91
N MET A 116 -2.36 -9.67 2.68
CA MET A 116 -1.73 -10.83 2.05
C MET A 116 -0.37 -11.17 2.67
N THR A 117 0.38 -10.18 3.14
CA THR A 117 1.71 -10.41 3.73
C THR A 117 1.64 -10.72 5.23
N ASP A 118 0.88 -9.94 5.99
CA ASP A 118 0.74 -10.08 7.44
C ASP A 118 -0.11 -11.29 7.81
N LYS A 119 -1.37 -11.33 7.32
CA LYS A 119 -2.33 -12.40 7.63
C LYS A 119 -2.23 -13.60 6.69
N LYS A 120 -1.33 -13.57 5.70
CA LYS A 120 -1.13 -14.63 4.70
C LYS A 120 -2.42 -15.00 3.94
N LEU A 121 -3.35 -14.05 3.81
CA LEU A 121 -4.59 -14.25 3.06
C LEU A 121 -4.29 -14.44 1.57
N GLY A 122 -5.11 -15.25 0.89
CA GLY A 122 -5.12 -15.28 -0.57
C GLY A 122 -5.68 -13.97 -1.13
N LEU A 123 -5.45 -13.72 -2.41
CA LEU A 123 -5.85 -12.46 -3.06
C LEU A 123 -7.35 -12.16 -2.90
N VAL A 124 -8.20 -13.17 -3.10
CA VAL A 124 -9.66 -13.00 -3.03
C VAL A 124 -10.11 -12.73 -1.60
N GLU A 125 -9.57 -13.45 -0.61
CA GLU A 125 -9.88 -13.17 0.79
C GLU A 125 -9.39 -11.78 1.20
N ALA A 126 -8.19 -11.39 0.77
CA ALA A 126 -7.62 -10.07 1.06
C ALA A 126 -8.43 -8.92 0.46
N ILE A 127 -8.98 -9.07 -0.76
CA ILE A 127 -9.89 -8.08 -1.36
C ILE A 127 -11.18 -7.96 -0.55
N LYS A 128 -11.79 -9.10 -0.18
CA LYS A 128 -13.02 -9.10 0.62
C LYS A 128 -12.80 -8.44 1.99
N GLU A 129 -11.70 -8.78 2.64
CA GLU A 129 -11.35 -8.23 3.95
C GLU A 129 -10.99 -6.75 3.86
N SER A 130 -10.20 -6.33 2.87
CA SER A 130 -9.88 -4.92 2.63
C SER A 130 -11.15 -4.10 2.36
N TYR A 131 -12.09 -4.63 1.59
CA TYR A 131 -13.39 -4.00 1.36
C TYR A 131 -14.24 -3.95 2.64
N SER A 132 -14.22 -5.01 3.45
CA SER A 132 -14.88 -5.05 4.75
C SER A 132 -14.33 -3.95 5.67
N MET A 133 -13.01 -3.81 5.79
CA MET A 133 -12.37 -2.75 6.57
C MET A 133 -12.74 -1.35 6.05
N ALA A 134 -12.87 -1.19 4.73
CA ALA A 134 -13.23 0.08 4.10
C ALA A 134 -14.68 0.52 4.38
N VAL A 135 -15.62 -0.45 4.47
CA VAL A 135 -17.07 -0.17 4.51
C VAL A 135 -17.72 -0.47 5.85
N ARG A 136 -17.27 -1.48 6.59
CA ARG A 136 -17.94 -1.98 7.80
C ARG A 136 -17.44 -1.38 9.10
N ASP A 137 -16.17 -0.97 9.16
CA ASP A 137 -15.62 -0.41 10.40
C ASP A 137 -16.09 1.04 10.61
N ASN A 138 -15.63 1.95 9.74
CA ASN A 138 -15.95 3.38 9.82
C ASN A 138 -15.60 4.08 8.48
N ILE A 139 -16.61 4.23 7.61
CA ILE A 139 -16.45 4.82 6.27
C ILE A 139 -15.84 6.22 6.32
N PRO A 140 -16.33 7.18 7.16
CA PRO A 140 -15.71 8.50 7.28
C PRO A 140 -14.23 8.46 7.61
N GLU A 141 -13.81 7.61 8.55
CA GLU A 141 -12.41 7.50 8.91
C GLU A 141 -11.58 6.91 7.77
N HIS A 142 -12.08 5.88 7.08
CA HIS A 142 -11.41 5.28 5.93
C HIS A 142 -11.25 6.26 4.76
N ILE A 143 -12.27 7.10 4.51
CA ILE A 143 -12.18 8.18 3.52
C ILE A 143 -11.03 9.12 3.86
N VAL A 144 -10.88 9.53 5.13
CA VAL A 144 -9.78 10.40 5.56
C VAL A 144 -8.43 9.72 5.35
N VAL A 145 -8.29 8.43 5.67
CA VAL A 145 -7.05 7.68 5.41
C VAL A 145 -6.72 7.67 3.92
N ALA A 146 -7.70 7.34 3.07
CA ALA A 146 -7.51 7.26 1.62
C ALA A 146 -7.10 8.63 1.06
N ILE A 147 -7.74 9.72 1.49
CA ILE A 147 -7.39 11.08 1.08
C ILE A 147 -5.98 11.44 1.52
N LEU A 148 -5.61 11.17 2.78
CA LEU A 148 -4.25 11.46 3.29
C LEU A 148 -3.19 10.66 2.54
N PHE A 149 -3.42 9.37 2.32
CA PHE A 149 -2.52 8.51 1.58
C PHE A 149 -2.32 8.99 0.13
N LEU A 150 -3.41 9.31 -0.57
CA LEU A 150 -3.37 9.84 -1.94
C LEU A 150 -2.74 11.23 -2.00
N ALA A 151 -3.00 12.10 -1.02
CA ALA A 151 -2.42 13.44 -0.95
C ALA A 151 -0.90 13.37 -0.76
N ILE A 152 -0.40 12.58 0.20
CA ILE A 152 1.04 12.41 0.43
C ILE A 152 1.72 11.84 -0.83
N SER A 153 1.14 10.79 -1.42
CA SER A 153 1.66 10.15 -2.63
C SER A 153 1.63 11.08 -3.86
N GLY A 154 0.58 11.89 -3.99
CA GLY A 154 0.38 12.84 -5.08
C GLY A 154 1.35 14.03 -5.03
N ILE A 155 1.63 14.55 -3.83
CA ILE A 155 2.65 15.60 -3.64
C ILE A 155 4.02 15.09 -4.11
N GLY A 156 4.35 13.85 -3.76
CA GLY A 156 5.55 13.17 -4.20
C GLY A 156 5.72 13.10 -5.71
N SER A 157 4.65 12.67 -6.36
CA SER A 157 4.60 12.44 -7.80
C SER A 157 4.72 13.74 -8.62
N SER A 158 4.48 14.90 -7.99
CA SER A 158 4.66 16.21 -8.62
C SER A 158 6.14 16.58 -8.85
N PHE A 159 7.08 15.91 -8.17
CA PHE A 159 8.52 16.14 -8.30
C PHE A 159 9.23 14.83 -8.67
N LEU A 160 10.17 14.86 -9.64
CA LEU A 160 10.90 13.67 -10.11
C LEU A 160 11.53 12.82 -8.99
N ILE A 161 12.03 13.49 -7.93
CA ILE A 161 12.69 12.83 -6.79
C ILE A 161 11.77 12.78 -5.56
N GLY A 162 10.67 13.55 -5.55
CA GLY A 162 9.77 13.67 -4.41
C GLY A 162 9.12 12.34 -4.02
N PHE A 163 8.87 11.47 -5.01
CA PHE A 163 8.30 10.14 -4.77
C PHE A 163 9.22 9.25 -3.88
N LEU A 164 10.55 9.42 -3.93
CA LEU A 164 11.47 8.60 -3.13
C LEU A 164 11.30 8.80 -1.62
N PHE A 165 10.78 9.96 -1.20
CA PHE A 165 10.57 10.31 0.22
C PHE A 165 9.11 10.20 0.63
N THR A 166 8.20 10.56 -0.26
CA THR A 166 6.75 10.54 0.01
C THR A 166 6.16 9.14 -0.07
N GLN A 167 6.68 8.27 -0.94
CA GLN A 167 6.25 6.87 -1.02
C GLN A 167 6.46 6.12 0.31
N PRO A 168 7.65 6.15 0.95
CA PRO A 168 7.81 5.54 2.26
C PRO A 168 6.93 6.21 3.31
N LEU A 169 6.87 7.54 3.34
CA LEU A 169 6.04 8.26 4.32
C LEU A 169 4.55 7.87 4.23
N ALA A 170 3.99 7.83 3.02
CA ALA A 170 2.61 7.42 2.77
C ALA A 170 2.37 5.97 3.20
N THR A 171 3.33 5.09 2.91
CA THR A 171 3.24 3.66 3.24
C THR A 171 3.36 3.43 4.75
N VAL A 172 4.27 4.14 5.44
CA VAL A 172 4.39 4.06 6.91
C VAL A 172 3.11 4.56 7.58
N PHE A 173 2.54 5.67 7.09
CA PHE A 173 1.24 6.16 7.57
C PHE A 173 0.14 5.12 7.41
N LEU A 174 0.02 4.54 6.21
CA LEU A 174 -0.99 3.52 5.92
C LEU A 174 -0.82 2.30 6.82
N LEU A 175 0.41 1.84 7.02
CA LEU A 175 0.69 0.65 7.82
C LEU A 175 0.57 0.90 9.33
N SER A 176 0.81 2.12 9.79
CA SER A 176 0.53 2.56 11.17
C SER A 176 -0.98 2.53 11.46
N VAL A 177 -1.81 2.95 10.50
CA VAL A 177 -3.27 2.85 10.59
C VAL A 177 -3.73 1.40 10.52
N TYR A 178 -3.18 0.63 9.58
CA TYR A 178 -3.48 -0.80 9.45
C TYR A 178 -3.17 -1.58 10.73
N ASP A 179 -2.04 -1.29 11.36
CA ASP A 179 -1.63 -1.90 12.62
C ASP A 179 -2.63 -1.63 13.75
N GLU A 180 -3.10 -0.38 13.89
CA GLU A 180 -4.15 -0.03 14.87
C GLU A 180 -5.47 -0.74 14.57
N ARG A 181 -5.90 -0.77 13.29
CA ARG A 181 -7.14 -1.43 12.87
C ARG A 181 -7.11 -2.94 13.13
N THR A 182 -5.96 -3.58 12.90
CA THR A 182 -5.81 -5.03 13.05
C THR A 182 -5.45 -5.48 14.46
N SER A 183 -4.85 -4.60 15.27
CA SER A 183 -4.54 -4.84 16.68
C SER A 183 -5.72 -4.55 17.61
N SER A 184 -6.74 -3.82 17.15
CA SER A 184 -7.94 -3.57 17.95
C SER A 184 -8.75 -4.87 18.12
N PRO A 185 -9.18 -5.28 19.33
CA PRO A 185 -9.74 -6.61 19.63
C PRO A 185 -11.08 -6.97 18.95
N GLY A 186 -11.55 -6.21 17.96
CA GLY A 186 -12.83 -6.41 17.28
C GLY A 186 -12.79 -7.32 16.04
N LEU A 187 -11.61 -7.75 15.58
CA LEU A 187 -11.45 -8.57 14.36
C LEU A 187 -11.11 -10.04 14.61
N THR A 188 -11.16 -10.48 15.88
CA THR A 188 -11.41 -11.90 16.19
C THR A 188 -12.91 -12.15 16.09
N VAL A 189 -13.42 -12.31 14.86
CA VAL A 189 -14.78 -12.83 14.67
C VAL A 189 -14.72 -14.00 13.69
N GLY A 190 -14.92 -15.20 14.25
CA GLY A 190 -15.54 -16.34 13.57
C GLY A 190 -14.64 -17.17 12.68
#